data_AF-A0A2I0T5X5-F1
#
_entry.id   AF-A0A2I0T5X5-F1
#
_cell.length_a   1.000
_cell.length_b   1.000
_cell.length_c   1.000
_cell.angle_alpha   90.00
_cell.angle_beta   90.00
_cell.angle_gamma   90.00
#
_symmetry.space_group_name_H-M   'P 1'
#
loop_
_entity.id
_entity.type
_entity.pdbx_description
1 polymer ?
#
loop_
_entity_poly.entity_id
_entity_poly.type
_entity_poly.pdbx_seq_one_letter_code
_entity_poly.pdbx_strand_id
1 'polypeptide(L)'
;MPLAVGPLTITFQLLPSERTIIKKNPFVQSGGRYRPPHCLARYKSAILVAYRNQEKYLHHLLYYIHPFLQRQQLSYRIYLIQQVNLNQMCLVL
;
A
#
# COMPACT_ATOMS: atom_id res chain seq x y z
N MET A 1 -2.16 -11.85 -19.66
CA MET A 1 -2.05 -10.45 -20.13
C MET A 1 -1.44 -9.62 -19.02
N PRO A 2 -0.35 -8.87 -19.26
CA PRO A 2 0.25 -8.05 -18.21
C PRO A 2 -0.72 -6.92 -17.84
N LEU A 3 -1.05 -6.80 -16.56
CA LEU A 3 -1.94 -5.76 -16.03
C LEU A 3 -1.25 -4.38 -15.91
N ALA A 4 0.00 -4.27 -16.34
CA ALA A 4 0.77 -3.03 -16.26
C ALA A 4 0.29 -2.02 -17.32
N VAL A 5 -0.05 -0.82 -16.87
CA VAL A 5 -0.59 0.27 -17.70
C VAL A 5 0.46 1.30 -18.13
N GLY A 6 1.72 1.13 -17.74
CA GLY A 6 2.79 2.10 -18.01
C GLY A 6 2.88 3.21 -16.95
N PRO A 7 3.27 4.45 -17.33
CA PRO A 7 3.49 5.56 -16.40
C PRO A 7 2.28 5.86 -15.51
N LEU A 8 2.55 6.21 -14.25
CA LEU A 8 1.52 6.59 -13.28
C LEU A 8 1.55 8.10 -13.05
N THR A 9 0.43 8.78 -13.31
CA THR A 9 0.26 10.19 -12.93
C THR A 9 -0.07 10.30 -11.44
N ILE A 10 0.76 11.02 -10.70
CA ILE A 10 0.61 11.23 -9.25
C ILE A 10 0.28 12.70 -9.01
N THR A 11 -0.78 12.96 -8.23
CA THR A 11 -1.20 14.30 -7.83
C THR A 11 -1.44 14.35 -6.33
N PHE A 12 -1.09 15.49 -5.71
CA PHE A 12 -1.20 15.71 -4.25
C PHE A 12 -2.24 16.77 -3.89
N GLN A 13 -3.16 17.06 -4.80
CA GLN A 13 -4.12 18.16 -4.65
C GLN A 13 -5.23 17.83 -3.64
N LEU A 14 -5.59 16.55 -3.50
CA LEU A 14 -6.65 16.10 -2.60
C LEU A 14 -6.12 15.02 -1.68
N LEU A 15 -6.31 15.17 -0.37
CA LEU A 15 -5.96 14.13 0.59
C LEU A 15 -6.96 12.98 0.50
N PRO A 16 -6.54 11.77 0.09
CA PRO A 16 -7.45 10.64 0.06
C PRO A 16 -7.82 10.23 1.49
N SER A 17 -9.12 10.06 1.73
CA SER A 17 -9.61 9.49 2.98
C SER A 17 -9.41 7.98 2.98
N GLU A 18 -9.22 7.40 4.17
CA GLU A 18 -9.06 5.96 4.34
C GLU A 18 -10.21 5.17 3.70
N ARG A 19 -11.46 5.62 3.88
CA ARG A 19 -12.66 5.04 3.24
C ARG A 19 -12.53 4.98 1.72
N THR A 20 -11.96 6.02 1.11
CA THR A 20 -11.74 6.07 -0.35
C THR A 20 -10.68 5.06 -0.78
N ILE A 21 -9.60 4.93 0.00
CA ILE A 21 -8.53 3.96 -0.25
C ILE A 21 -9.07 2.53 -0.17
N ILE A 22 -9.84 2.21 0.88
CA ILE A 22 -10.47 0.89 1.08
C ILE A 22 -11.43 0.59 -0.07
N LYS A 23 -12.35 1.52 -0.39
CA LYS A 23 -13.34 1.33 -1.45
C LYS A 23 -12.70 1.08 -2.83
N LYS A 24 -11.57 1.73 -3.11
CA LYS A 24 -10.81 1.55 -4.36
C LYS A 24 -10.08 0.21 -4.44
N ASN A 25 -9.81 -0.43 -3.29
CA ASN A 25 -9.01 -1.64 -3.20
C ASN A 25 -9.79 -2.78 -2.49
N PRO A 26 -10.90 -3.27 -3.07
CA PRO A 26 -11.78 -4.24 -2.41
C PRO A 26 -11.13 -5.61 -2.14
N PHE A 27 -10.05 -5.94 -2.84
CA PHE A 27 -9.30 -7.18 -2.65
C PHE A 27 -8.20 -7.10 -1.58
N VAL A 28 -7.97 -5.91 -1.01
CA VAL A 28 -7.04 -5.75 0.11
C VAL A 28 -7.77 -6.15 1.38
N GLN A 29 -7.21 -7.14 2.06
CA GLN A 29 -7.68 -7.63 3.35
C GLN A 29 -7.17 -6.75 4.49
N SER A 30 -7.78 -6.90 5.67
CA SER A 30 -7.33 -6.27 6.90
C SER A 30 -5.83 -6.45 7.13
N GLY A 31 -5.16 -5.41 7.64
CA GLY A 31 -3.70 -5.40 7.83
C GLY A 31 -2.90 -5.25 6.53
N GLY A 32 -3.50 -4.64 5.50
CA GLY A 32 -2.81 -4.25 4.25
C GLY A 32 -2.34 -5.44 3.40
N ARG A 33 -2.99 -6.60 3.52
CA ARG A 33 -2.60 -7.83 2.82
C ARG A 33 -3.37 -7.98 1.51
N TYR A 34 -2.66 -8.35 0.45
CA TYR A 34 -3.26 -8.68 -0.84
C TYR A 34 -2.66 -9.97 -1.40
N ARG A 35 -3.52 -10.76 -2.04
CA ARG A 35 -3.13 -11.91 -2.85
C ARG A 35 -3.97 -11.90 -4.12
N PRO A 36 -3.37 -12.09 -5.31
CA PRO A 36 -4.14 -12.12 -6.55
C PRO A 36 -5.15 -13.28 -6.53
N PRO A 37 -6.43 -13.03 -6.87
CA PRO A 37 -7.49 -14.04 -6.77
C PRO A 37 -7.41 -15.10 -7.87
N HIS A 38 -6.90 -14.75 -9.05
CA HIS A 38 -6.95 -15.61 -10.25
C HIS A 38 -5.61 -16.27 -10.59
N CYS A 39 -4.58 -16.11 -9.77
CA CYS A 39 -3.28 -16.74 -10.02
C CYS A 39 -2.46 -16.94 -8.74
N LEU A 40 -1.46 -17.81 -8.82
CA LEU A 40 -0.41 -17.90 -7.82
C LEU A 40 0.61 -16.79 -8.07
N ALA A 41 0.75 -15.88 -7.11
CA ALA A 41 1.77 -14.84 -7.18
C ALA A 41 3.18 -15.46 -7.22
N ARG A 42 3.99 -15.01 -8.18
CA ARG A 42 5.40 -15.42 -8.30
C ARG A 42 6.24 -14.96 -7.11
N TYR A 43 5.89 -13.81 -6.54
CA TYR A 43 6.61 -13.19 -5.44
C TYR A 43 5.70 -12.95 -4.24
N LYS A 44 6.25 -13.23 -3.05
CA LYS A 44 5.67 -12.86 -1.76
C LYS A 44 6.53 -11.76 -1.14
N SER A 45 5.97 -10.58 -0.95
CA SER A 45 6.74 -9.39 -0.55
C SER A 45 6.18 -8.74 0.72
N ALA A 46 7.07 -8.45 1.67
CA ALA A 46 6.77 -7.59 2.81
C ALA A 46 7.21 -6.17 2.46
N ILE A 47 6.30 -5.21 2.54
CA ILE A 47 6.57 -3.81 2.23
C ILE A 47 6.62 -3.05 3.55
N LEU A 48 7.80 -2.60 3.94
CA LEU A 48 8.01 -1.85 5.17
C LEU A 48 7.96 -0.36 4.85
N VAL A 49 7.02 0.35 5.46
CA VAL A 49 6.88 1.81 5.30
C VAL A 49 7.16 2.45 6.66
N ALA A 50 8.35 3.01 6.82
CA ALA A 50 8.65 3.85 7.96
C ALA A 50 7.99 5.22 7.79
N TYR A 51 7.30 5.70 8.83
CA TYR A 51 6.66 7.01 8.82
C TYR A 51 6.71 7.69 10.20
N ARG A 52 6.71 9.03 10.22
CA ARG A 52 6.72 9.85 11.43
C ARG A 52 5.81 11.06 11.25
N ASN A 53 4.74 11.18 12.04
CA ASN A 53 3.80 12.32 12.05
C ASN A 53 3.32 12.80 10.66
N GLN A 54 3.24 11.89 9.69
CA GLN A 54 2.97 12.22 8.29
C GLN A 54 1.84 11.36 7.69
N GLU A 55 0.72 11.29 8.41
CA GLU A 55 -0.48 10.56 7.99
C GLU A 55 -0.96 10.98 6.58
N LYS A 56 -0.84 12.27 6.25
CA LYS A 56 -1.18 12.80 4.92
C LYS A 56 -0.39 12.15 3.78
N TYR A 57 0.92 11.98 3.96
CA TYR A 57 1.77 11.34 2.96
C TYR A 57 1.55 9.84 2.92
N LEU A 58 1.29 9.23 4.07
CA LEU A 58 0.94 7.82 4.16
C LEU A 58 -0.34 7.51 3.37
N HIS A 59 -1.38 8.34 3.50
CA HIS A 59 -2.62 8.14 2.75
C HIS A 59 -2.41 8.26 1.24
N HIS A 60 -1.62 9.24 0.78
CA HIS A 60 -1.26 9.33 -0.64
C HIS A 60 -0.48 8.09 -1.11
N LEU A 61 0.51 7.64 -0.33
CA LEU A 61 1.27 6.45 -0.64
C LEU A 61 0.35 5.24 -0.81
N LEU A 62 -0.51 4.96 0.17
CA LEU A 62 -1.44 3.82 0.13
C LEU A 62 -2.40 3.92 -1.06
N TYR A 63 -2.92 5.12 -1.35
CA TYR A 63 -3.83 5.35 -2.48
C TYR A 63 -3.23 4.98 -3.85
N TYR A 64 -1.92 5.21 -4.04
CA TYR A 64 -1.23 4.92 -5.31
C TYR A 64 -0.55 3.56 -5.32
N ILE A 65 0.05 3.13 -4.21
CA ILE A 65 0.86 1.91 -4.13
C ILE A 65 -0.02 0.64 -4.22
N HIS A 66 -1.21 0.63 -3.60
CA HIS A 66 -2.06 -0.55 -3.61
C HIS A 66 -2.44 -1.00 -5.03
N PRO A 67 -3.02 -0.12 -5.89
CA PRO A 67 -3.31 -0.49 -7.28
C PRO A 67 -2.05 -0.81 -8.09
N PHE A 68 -0.93 -0.13 -7.81
CA PHE A 68 0.33 -0.37 -8.50
C PHE A 68 0.85 -1.80 -8.25
N LEU A 69 0.91 -2.22 -6.99
CA LEU A 69 1.38 -3.55 -6.59
C LEU A 69 0.43 -4.67 -7.04
N GLN A 70 -0.89 -4.41 -7.03
CA GLN A 70 -1.88 -5.36 -7.52
C GLN A 70 -1.70 -5.68 -9.01
N ARG A 71 -1.40 -4.65 -9.83
CA ARG A 71 -1.10 -4.81 -11.27
C ARG A 71 0.18 -5.59 -11.54
N GLN A 72 1.12 -5.59 -10.59
CA GLN A 72 2.33 -6.41 -10.65
C GLN A 72 2.09 -7.88 -10.25
N GLN A 73 0.84 -8.26 -9.92
CA GLN A 73 0.45 -9.62 -9.52
C GLN A 73 1.25 -10.17 -8.32
N LEU A 74 1.65 -9.28 -7.40
CA LEU A 74 2.38 -9.63 -6.18
C LEU A 74 1.43 -10.12 -5.09
N SER A 75 1.88 -11.07 -4.27
CA SER A 75 1.28 -11.34 -2.96
C SER A 75 2.04 -10.47 -1.96
N TYR A 76 1.41 -9.42 -1.42
CA TYR A 76 2.10 -8.48 -0.53
C TYR A 76 1.36 -8.25 0.78
N ARG A 77 2.13 -7.77 1.77
CA ARG A 77 1.60 -7.17 2.99
C ARG A 77 2.38 -5.89 3.29
N ILE A 78 1.65 -4.82 3.56
CA ILE A 78 2.23 -3.53 3.95
C ILE A 78 2.28 -3.48 5.48
N TYR A 79 3.46 -3.18 6.01
CA TYR A 79 3.72 -2.99 7.42
C TYR A 79 4.10 -1.54 7.66
N LEU A 80 3.37 -0.85 8.53
CA LEU A 80 3.62 0.54 8.84
C LEU A 80 4.48 0.61 10.09
N ILE A 81 5.67 1.19 9.96
CA ILE A 81 6.60 1.33 11.07
C ILE A 81 6.54 2.77 11.54
N GLN A 82 5.84 3.00 12.65
CA GLN A 82 5.74 4.31 13.26
C GLN A 82 7.02 4.59 14.06
N GLN A 83 7.72 5.65 13.69
CA GLN A 83 8.86 6.14 14.45
C GLN A 83 8.35 7.01 15.61
N VAL A 84 8.41 6.48 16.83
CA VAL A 84 7.97 7.19 18.04
C VAL A 84 9.11 8.07 18.58
N ASN A 85 10.37 7.62 18.46
CA ASN A 85 11.60 8.33 18.85
C ASN A 85 12.77 8.00 17.89
N LEU A 86 13.91 8.71 17.98
CA LEU A 86 15.11 8.46 17.14
C LEU A 86 15.64 7.00 17.23
N ASN A 87 15.36 6.30 18.33
CA ASN A 87 15.85 4.95 18.60
C ASN A 87 14.74 3.89 18.75
N GLN A 88 13.49 4.21 18.42
CA GLN A 88 12.36 3.28 18.58
C GLN A 88 11.41 3.31 17.39
N MET A 89 11.30 2.16 16.74
CA MET A 89 10.40 1.86 15.64
C MET A 89 9.33 0.88 16.14
N CYS A 90 8.05 1.26 16.07
CA CYS A 90 6.92 0.40 16.40
C CYS A 90 6.24 -0.07 15.13
N LEU A 91 6.04 -1.38 14.98
CA LEU A 91 5.36 -1.97 13.82
C LEU A 91 3.85 -2.02 14.07
N VAL A 92 3.09 -1.36 13.20
CA VAL A 92 1.63 -1.33 13.14
C VAL A 92 1.20 -2.29 12.02
N LEU A 93 0.45 -3.34 12.41
CA LEU A 93 0.08 -4.51 11.58
C LEU A 93 -1.22 -4.36 10.80
#